data_AF-A0A944SUB6-F1
#
_entry.id   AF-A0A944SUB6-F1
#
_cell.length_a   1.000
_cell.length_b   1.000
_cell.length_c   1.000
_cell.angle_alpha   90.00
_cell.angle_beta   90.00
_cell.angle_gamma   90.00
#
_symmetry.space_group_name_H-M   'P 1'
#
loop_
_entity.id
_entity.type
_entity.pdbx_description
1 polymer ?
#
loop_
_entity_poly.entity_id
_entity_poly.type
_entity_poly.pdbx_seq_one_letter_code
_entity_poly.pdbx_strand_id
1 'polypeptide(L)'
;MKNHINGILTTIILAASGSVALADGHYNGQGFSSTVSSTTIEGKSGSIVHVVAEDFWQYQKAPEGWPTAAMATCHYTIMMAAGEQSPSSINGICESVDPDGDASVWTAAIDTSTGIGTGSLASGTGKYKGVKALPTFQTTFQIDATHSVYNFKW
;
A
#
# COMPACT_ATOMS: atom_id res chain seq x y z
N MET A 1 21.15 49.02 48.56
CA MET A 1 21.31 47.55 48.51
C MET A 1 21.68 47.19 47.08
N LYS A 2 22.92 46.76 46.85
CA LYS A 2 23.47 46.44 45.53
C LYS A 2 23.15 44.98 45.23
N ASN A 3 22.25 44.72 44.28
CA ASN A 3 22.00 43.36 43.80
C ASN A 3 22.82 43.13 42.54
N HIS A 4 23.64 42.09 42.62
CA HIS A 4 24.62 41.72 41.62
C HIS A 4 23.97 41.28 40.31
N ILE A 5 24.35 41.96 39.23
CA ILE A 5 24.29 41.47 37.86
C ILE A 5 25.32 40.34 37.74
N ASN A 6 24.89 39.16 37.28
CA ASN A 6 25.77 38.21 36.60
C ASN A 6 24.95 37.13 35.87
N GLY A 7 25.18 37.02 34.57
CA GLY A 7 24.85 35.82 33.79
C GLY A 7 23.88 36.04 32.63
N ILE A 8 24.37 36.61 31.52
CA ILE A 8 23.80 36.34 30.20
C ILE A 8 24.19 34.90 29.84
N LEU A 9 23.21 34.01 29.69
CA LEU A 9 23.35 32.83 28.86
C LEU A 9 22.14 32.74 27.92
N THR A 10 22.34 33.29 26.72
CA THR A 10 21.51 33.07 25.54
C THR A 10 21.44 31.56 25.29
N THR A 11 20.26 30.95 25.42
CA THR A 11 20.04 29.61 24.87
C THR A 11 19.03 29.72 23.74
N ILE A 12 19.55 29.46 22.56
CA ILE A 12 18.91 29.48 21.26
C ILE A 12 17.71 28.52 21.26
N ILE A 13 16.57 28.99 20.74
CA ILE A 13 15.43 28.13 20.39
C ILE A 13 15.90 27.19 19.27
N LEU A 14 16.12 25.91 19.56
CA LEU A 14 16.11 24.88 18.53
C LEU A 14 14.69 24.34 18.40
N ALA A 15 13.99 24.84 17.38
CA ALA A 15 12.90 24.09 16.77
C ALA A 15 13.50 22.79 16.19
N ALA A 16 13.22 21.64 16.80
CA ALA A 16 13.34 20.36 16.11
C ALA A 16 12.03 20.12 15.35
N SER A 17 11.90 20.85 14.25
CA SER A 17 11.05 20.50 13.13
C SER A 17 11.40 19.10 12.62
N GLY A 18 10.39 18.26 12.49
CA GLY A 18 10.33 17.19 11.49
C GLY A 18 11.41 16.11 11.53
N SER A 19 11.07 14.96 12.09
CA SER A 19 11.51 13.69 11.50
C SER A 19 10.47 13.24 10.49
N VAL A 20 10.32 14.00 9.40
CA VAL A 20 9.92 13.37 8.14
C VAL A 20 11.14 12.56 7.71
N ALA A 21 11.17 11.29 8.09
CA ALA A 21 12.00 10.32 7.41
C ALA A 21 11.42 10.15 5.99
N LEU A 22 11.69 11.12 5.12
CA LEU A 22 11.69 10.89 3.69
C LEU A 22 12.97 10.10 3.41
N ALA A 23 12.89 8.80 3.62
CA ALA A 23 13.91 7.90 3.11
C ALA A 23 13.84 7.97 1.58
N ASP A 24 14.72 8.79 1.00
CA ASP A 24 15.00 8.89 -0.43
C ASP A 24 15.74 7.64 -0.94
N GLY A 25 15.16 6.47 -0.67
CA GLY A 25 15.69 5.18 -1.06
C GLY A 25 14.57 4.40 -1.68
N HIS A 26 14.51 4.39 -3.02
CA HIS A 26 13.53 3.66 -3.82
C HIS A 26 13.19 2.31 -3.17
N TYR A 27 12.09 2.28 -2.44
CA TYR A 27 11.60 1.02 -1.92
C TYR A 27 11.04 0.33 -3.14
N ASN A 28 11.59 -0.82 -3.50
CA ASN A 28 11.12 -1.62 -4.60
C ASN A 28 10.79 -3.01 -4.06
N GLY A 29 9.82 -3.65 -4.68
CA GLY A 29 9.48 -5.01 -4.34
C GLY A 29 8.69 -5.66 -5.44
N GLN A 30 8.41 -6.93 -5.22
CA GLN A 30 7.65 -7.76 -6.12
C GLN A 30 6.50 -8.38 -5.35
N GLY A 31 5.32 -8.29 -5.94
CA GLY A 31 4.13 -8.97 -5.46
C GLY A 31 3.78 -10.12 -6.39
N PHE A 32 3.25 -11.18 -5.79
CA PHE A 32 2.73 -12.36 -6.46
C PHE A 32 1.28 -12.48 -6.03
N SER A 33 0.34 -12.43 -6.97
CA SER A 33 -1.09 -12.49 -6.67
C SER A 33 -1.68 -13.77 -7.24
N SER A 34 -2.49 -14.44 -6.43
CA SER A 34 -3.20 -15.68 -6.76
C SER A 34 -4.69 -15.49 -6.50
N THR A 35 -5.50 -15.43 -7.54
CA THR A 35 -6.97 -15.33 -7.40
C THR A 35 -7.52 -16.63 -6.83
N VAL A 36 -8.17 -16.55 -5.66
CA VAL A 36 -8.77 -17.70 -4.98
C VAL A 36 -10.27 -17.82 -5.21
N SER A 37 -10.95 -16.70 -5.45
CA SER A 37 -12.37 -16.73 -5.84
C SER A 37 -12.77 -15.49 -6.62
N SER A 38 -13.86 -15.62 -7.37
CA SER A 38 -14.49 -14.52 -8.08
C SER A 38 -16.00 -14.72 -8.10
N THR A 39 -16.74 -13.64 -7.90
CA THR A 39 -18.21 -13.61 -7.98
C THR A 39 -18.66 -12.38 -8.76
N THR A 40 -19.61 -12.58 -9.67
CA THR A 40 -20.16 -11.49 -10.49
C THR A 40 -21.56 -11.13 -10.04
N ILE A 41 -21.82 -9.84 -9.90
CA ILE A 41 -23.14 -9.26 -9.72
C ILE A 41 -23.55 -8.62 -11.04
N GLU A 42 -24.59 -9.17 -11.66
CA GLU A 42 -25.12 -8.68 -12.94
C GLU A 42 -26.06 -7.49 -12.75
N GLY A 43 -25.89 -6.48 -13.60
CA GLY A 43 -26.77 -5.33 -13.74
C GLY A 43 -27.22 -5.15 -15.18
N LYS A 44 -28.21 -4.27 -15.40
CA LYS A 44 -28.73 -4.02 -16.76
C LYS A 44 -27.73 -3.29 -17.66
N SER A 45 -26.90 -2.44 -17.07
CA SER A 45 -25.95 -1.55 -17.79
C SER A 45 -24.49 -1.91 -17.55
N GLY A 46 -24.23 -3.05 -16.95
CA GLY A 46 -22.89 -3.48 -16.56
C GLY A 46 -22.92 -4.51 -15.44
N SER A 47 -21.75 -4.93 -15.00
CA SER A 47 -21.57 -5.90 -13.93
C SER A 47 -20.48 -5.48 -12.95
N ILE A 48 -20.54 -6.03 -11.74
CA ILE A 48 -19.51 -5.88 -10.72
C ILE A 48 -18.90 -7.26 -10.48
N VAL A 49 -17.60 -7.39 -10.69
CA VAL A 49 -16.84 -8.59 -10.35
C VAL A 49 -16.11 -8.35 -9.05
N HIS A 50 -16.43 -9.14 -8.03
CA HIS A 50 -15.66 -9.22 -6.79
C HIS A 50 -14.64 -10.33 -6.93
N VAL A 51 -13.37 -10.02 -6.68
CA VAL A 51 -12.26 -10.98 -6.71
C VAL A 51 -11.64 -11.03 -5.32
N VAL A 52 -11.37 -12.24 -4.84
CA VAL A 52 -10.50 -12.45 -3.67
C VAL A 52 -9.20 -13.06 -4.17
N ALA A 53 -8.08 -12.49 -3.77
CA ALA A 53 -6.75 -12.95 -4.10
C ALA A 53 -5.88 -13.11 -2.84
N GLU A 54 -5.00 -14.09 -2.86
CA GLU A 54 -3.90 -14.22 -1.91
C GLU A 54 -2.64 -13.65 -2.54
N ASP A 55 -2.08 -12.65 -1.87
CA ASP A 55 -0.93 -11.91 -2.32
C ASP A 55 0.27 -12.18 -1.42
N PHE A 56 1.44 -12.35 -2.03
CA PHE A 56 2.72 -12.40 -1.35
C PHE A 56 3.57 -11.22 -1.80
N TRP A 57 3.98 -10.37 -0.85
CA TRP A 57 4.78 -9.18 -1.09
C TRP A 57 6.18 -9.39 -0.60
N GLN A 58 7.16 -9.31 -1.51
CA GLN A 58 8.57 -9.37 -1.18
C GLN A 58 9.20 -7.98 -1.33
N TYR A 59 9.70 -7.43 -0.23
CA TYR A 59 10.40 -6.16 -0.21
C TYR A 59 11.88 -6.38 -0.52
N GLN A 60 12.43 -5.72 -1.55
CA GLN A 60 13.87 -5.80 -1.83
C GLN A 60 14.67 -5.07 -0.74
N LYS A 61 14.14 -3.96 -0.26
CA LYS A 61 14.62 -3.21 0.90
C LYS A 61 13.39 -2.85 1.71
N ALA A 62 13.12 -3.51 2.82
CA ALA A 62 11.98 -3.17 3.67
C ALA A 62 12.29 -1.88 4.47
N PRO A 63 11.28 -1.08 4.86
CA PRO A 63 11.44 -0.07 5.89
C PRO A 63 12.02 -0.67 7.18
N GLU A 64 12.70 0.13 7.99
CA GLU A 64 13.26 -0.34 9.26
C GLU A 64 12.15 -0.93 10.16
N GLY A 65 12.41 -2.12 10.71
CA GLY A 65 11.46 -2.86 11.56
C GLY A 65 10.38 -3.64 10.79
N TRP A 66 10.22 -3.42 9.49
CA TRP A 66 9.30 -4.22 8.67
C TRP A 66 9.91 -5.57 8.31
N PRO A 67 9.10 -6.62 8.13
CA PRO A 67 9.59 -7.88 7.59
C PRO A 67 10.04 -7.70 6.15
N THR A 68 10.91 -8.58 5.66
CA THR A 68 11.33 -8.61 4.25
C THR A 68 10.27 -9.18 3.31
N ALA A 69 9.23 -9.83 3.86
CA ALA A 69 8.06 -10.24 3.11
C ALA A 69 6.79 -10.23 3.98
N ALA A 70 5.63 -10.07 3.35
CA ALA A 70 4.33 -10.14 3.98
C ALA A 70 3.33 -10.88 3.07
N MET A 71 2.27 -11.43 3.66
CA MET A 71 1.15 -12.01 2.93
C MET A 71 -0.09 -11.18 3.17
N ALA A 72 -0.93 -11.03 2.15
CA ALA A 72 -2.17 -10.32 2.25
C ALA A 72 -3.31 -11.09 1.59
N THR A 73 -4.52 -10.95 2.12
CA THR A 73 -5.75 -11.28 1.40
C THR A 73 -6.30 -9.99 0.81
N CYS A 74 -6.45 -9.96 -0.52
CA CYS A 74 -6.91 -8.80 -1.26
C CYS A 74 -8.32 -9.03 -1.82
N HIS A 75 -9.19 -8.07 -1.59
CA HIS A 75 -10.56 -8.02 -2.08
C HIS A 75 -10.68 -6.92 -3.12
N TYR A 76 -10.80 -7.28 -4.39
CA TYR A 76 -11.00 -6.34 -5.48
C TYR A 76 -12.47 -6.26 -5.89
N THR A 77 -12.88 -5.07 -6.28
CA THR A 77 -14.16 -4.77 -6.92
C THR A 77 -13.86 -4.16 -8.29
N ILE A 78 -14.31 -4.83 -9.34
CA ILE A 78 -14.08 -4.48 -10.73
C ILE A 78 -15.42 -4.14 -11.36
N MET A 79 -15.55 -2.93 -11.90
CA MET A 79 -16.76 -2.50 -12.60
C MET A 79 -16.58 -2.70 -14.10
N MET A 80 -17.52 -3.36 -14.75
CA MET A 80 -17.59 -3.54 -16.20
C MET A 80 -18.83 -2.83 -16.74
N ALA A 81 -18.68 -1.85 -17.62
CA ALA A 81 -19.81 -1.28 -18.35
C ALA A 81 -20.28 -2.24 -19.46
N ALA A 82 -21.58 -2.31 -19.70
CA ALA A 82 -22.13 -3.20 -20.73
C ALA A 82 -21.60 -2.83 -22.13
N GLY A 83 -21.09 -3.83 -22.84
CA GLY A 83 -20.52 -3.67 -24.18
C GLY A 83 -19.04 -3.27 -24.19
N GLU A 84 -18.45 -2.95 -23.04
CA GLU A 84 -17.02 -2.64 -22.93
C GLU A 84 -16.19 -3.89 -22.66
N GLN A 85 -14.99 -3.95 -23.26
CA GLN A 85 -14.03 -5.02 -23.02
C GLN A 85 -13.08 -4.73 -21.86
N SER A 86 -12.92 -3.46 -21.49
CA SER A 86 -12.04 -3.01 -20.41
C SER A 86 -12.85 -2.60 -19.18
N PRO A 87 -12.32 -2.82 -17.97
CA PRO A 87 -12.95 -2.33 -16.75
C PRO A 87 -13.09 -0.81 -16.73
N SER A 88 -14.21 -0.32 -16.22
CA SER A 88 -14.42 1.10 -15.94
C SER A 88 -13.74 1.54 -14.65
N SER A 89 -13.54 0.62 -13.70
CA SER A 89 -12.78 0.87 -12.48
C SER A 89 -12.31 -0.44 -11.85
N ILE A 90 -11.17 -0.41 -11.18
CA ILE A 90 -10.68 -1.51 -10.34
C ILE A 90 -10.20 -0.91 -9.02
N ASN A 91 -10.80 -1.32 -7.91
CA ASN A 91 -10.45 -0.88 -6.56
C ASN A 91 -10.33 -2.09 -5.64
N GLY A 92 -9.52 -2.02 -4.60
CA GLY A 92 -9.40 -3.13 -3.65
C GLY A 92 -9.02 -2.73 -2.24
N ILE A 93 -9.21 -3.68 -1.33
CA ILE A 93 -8.76 -3.64 0.05
C ILE A 93 -7.88 -4.87 0.29
N CYS A 94 -6.67 -4.70 0.80
CA CYS A 94 -5.79 -5.80 1.16
C CYS A 94 -5.51 -5.82 2.66
N GLU A 95 -5.60 -7.00 3.26
CA GLU A 95 -5.49 -7.22 4.69
C GLU A 95 -4.30 -8.14 4.95
N SER A 96 -3.37 -7.71 5.80
CA SER A 96 -2.14 -8.44 6.10
C SER A 96 -1.93 -8.52 7.61
N VAL A 97 -1.41 -9.65 8.08
CA VAL A 97 -0.83 -9.81 9.41
C VAL A 97 0.58 -10.33 9.23
N ASP A 98 1.56 -9.59 9.74
CA ASP A 98 2.96 -9.93 9.58
C ASP A 98 3.44 -11.02 10.57
N PRO A 99 4.66 -11.57 10.41
CA PRO A 99 5.17 -12.61 11.32
C PRO A 99 5.31 -12.19 12.79
N ASP A 100 5.36 -10.88 13.08
CA ASP A 100 5.40 -10.35 14.45
C ASP A 100 3.99 -10.13 15.02
N GLY A 101 2.94 -10.40 14.24
CA GLY A 101 1.54 -10.23 14.61
C GLY A 101 1.00 -8.82 14.38
N ASP A 102 1.75 -7.95 13.71
CA ASP A 102 1.31 -6.60 13.39
C ASP A 102 0.41 -6.63 12.14
N ALA A 103 -0.78 -6.03 12.26
CA ALA A 103 -1.77 -5.99 11.19
C ALA A 103 -1.65 -4.70 10.35
N SER A 104 -1.93 -4.81 9.06
CA SER A 104 -2.05 -3.67 8.15
C SER A 104 -3.21 -3.85 7.16
N VAL A 105 -3.89 -2.74 6.86
CA VAL A 105 -4.95 -2.67 5.86
C VAL A 105 -4.56 -1.65 4.80
N TRP A 106 -4.67 -2.05 3.55
CA TRP A 106 -4.27 -1.28 2.38
C TRP A 106 -5.46 -1.03 1.48
N THR A 107 -5.55 0.16 0.89
CA THR A 107 -6.42 0.40 -0.26
C THR A 107 -5.62 0.31 -1.55
N ALA A 108 -6.25 -0.17 -2.61
CA ALA A 108 -5.70 -0.22 -3.96
C ALA A 108 -6.66 0.43 -4.95
N ALA A 109 -6.14 1.19 -5.91
CA ALA A 109 -6.88 1.70 -7.05
C ALA A 109 -6.02 1.57 -8.31
N ILE A 110 -6.57 0.97 -9.37
CA ILE A 110 -5.83 0.72 -10.62
C ILE A 110 -6.43 1.58 -11.72
N ASP A 111 -5.58 2.37 -12.35
CA ASP A 111 -5.93 3.11 -13.55
C ASP A 111 -6.12 2.11 -14.70
N THR A 112 -7.36 1.99 -15.17
CA THR A 112 -7.73 1.00 -16.19
C THR A 112 -7.23 1.36 -17.58
N SER A 113 -6.75 2.60 -17.79
CA SER A 113 -6.14 3.03 -19.05
C SER A 113 -4.64 2.71 -19.14
N THR A 114 -3.94 2.65 -18.00
CA THR A 114 -2.49 2.40 -17.94
C THR A 114 -2.12 1.05 -17.30
N GLY A 115 -3.04 0.46 -16.55
CA GLY A 115 -2.80 -0.71 -15.70
C GLY A 115 -1.93 -0.42 -14.47
N ILE A 116 -1.60 0.85 -14.19
CA ILE A 116 -0.81 1.24 -13.03
C ILE A 116 -1.72 1.38 -11.82
N GLY A 117 -1.39 0.64 -10.78
CA GLY A 117 -2.00 0.68 -9.47
C GLY A 117 -1.36 1.70 -8.53
N THR A 118 -2.17 2.26 -7.66
CA THR A 118 -1.75 3.02 -6.47
C THR A 118 -2.26 2.30 -5.24
N GLY A 119 -1.38 2.12 -4.27
CA GLY A 119 -1.68 1.59 -2.95
C GLY A 119 -1.62 2.69 -1.90
N SER A 120 -2.33 2.51 -0.79
CA SER A 120 -2.18 3.35 0.40
C SER A 120 -2.33 2.50 1.66
N LEU A 121 -1.39 2.64 2.60
CA LEU A 121 -1.58 2.11 3.95
C LEU A 121 -2.71 2.90 4.61
N ALA A 122 -3.86 2.26 4.76
CA ALA A 122 -5.06 2.89 5.29
C ALA A 122 -5.05 2.89 6.82
N SER A 123 -4.62 1.78 7.41
CA SER A 123 -4.48 1.63 8.86
C SER A 123 -3.53 0.49 9.21
N GLY A 124 -3.03 0.48 10.44
CA GLY A 124 -2.21 -0.61 10.93
C GLY A 124 -1.95 -0.55 12.44
N THR A 125 -1.46 -1.67 12.97
CA THR A 125 -1.05 -1.83 14.37
C THR A 125 0.48 -1.92 14.47
N GLY A 126 1.00 -1.86 15.70
CA GLY A 126 2.44 -1.93 15.98
C GLY A 126 3.27 -1.06 15.07
N LYS A 127 4.20 -1.66 14.31
CA LYS A 127 5.11 -0.95 13.39
C LYS A 127 4.41 -0.21 12.24
N TYR A 128 3.18 -0.57 11.90
CA TYR A 128 2.39 0.08 10.84
C TYR A 128 1.56 1.26 11.36
N LYS A 129 1.46 1.44 12.69
CA LYS A 129 0.61 2.46 13.29
C LYS A 129 1.06 3.87 12.92
N GLY A 130 0.18 4.61 12.24
CA GLY A 130 0.44 6.00 11.85
C GLY A 130 1.45 6.16 10.71
N VAL A 131 1.88 5.06 10.08
CA VAL A 131 2.76 5.13 8.91
C VAL A 131 1.98 5.59 7.69
N LYS A 132 2.56 6.52 6.94
CA LYS A 132 2.07 6.93 5.63
C LYS A 132 2.90 6.26 4.55
N ALA A 133 2.30 5.33 3.81
CA ALA A 133 2.96 4.61 2.74
C ALA A 133 2.05 4.56 1.51
N LEU A 134 2.58 4.98 0.36
CA LEU A 134 1.81 5.23 -0.87
C LEU A 134 2.47 4.59 -2.09
N PRO A 135 2.52 3.25 -2.17
CA PRO A 135 3.21 2.61 -3.29
C PRO A 135 2.48 2.79 -4.61
N THR A 136 3.22 2.71 -5.70
CA THR A 136 2.68 2.39 -7.04
C THR A 136 2.98 0.93 -7.36
N PHE A 137 2.14 0.28 -8.13
CA PHE A 137 2.38 -1.10 -8.55
C PHE A 137 1.88 -1.34 -9.97
N GLN A 138 2.46 -2.32 -10.66
CA GLN A 138 2.02 -2.70 -12.01
C GLN A 138 2.31 -4.17 -12.26
N THR A 139 1.32 -4.90 -12.78
CA THR A 139 1.51 -6.27 -13.26
C THR A 139 2.53 -6.27 -14.39
N THR A 140 3.62 -7.01 -14.18
CA THR A 140 4.70 -7.14 -15.16
C THR A 140 4.67 -8.46 -15.89
N PHE A 141 4.02 -9.48 -15.31
CA PHE A 141 3.92 -10.79 -15.92
C PHE A 141 2.62 -11.47 -15.49
N GLN A 142 1.81 -11.90 -16.46
CA GLN A 142 0.66 -12.75 -16.22
C GLN A 142 1.10 -14.20 -16.43
N ILE A 143 1.10 -15.00 -15.37
CA ILE A 143 1.55 -16.41 -15.43
C ILE A 143 0.47 -17.25 -16.11
N ASP A 144 -0.77 -17.10 -15.64
CA ASP A 144 -1.97 -17.73 -16.19
C ASP A 144 -3.21 -16.89 -15.86
N ALA A 145 -4.42 -17.45 -16.00
CA ALA A 145 -5.66 -16.73 -15.77
C ALA A 145 -5.88 -16.28 -14.31
N THR A 146 -5.22 -16.90 -13.34
CA THR A 146 -5.41 -16.64 -11.89
C THR A 146 -4.14 -16.22 -11.17
N HIS A 147 -2.97 -16.31 -11.81
CA HIS A 147 -1.69 -15.99 -11.19
C HIS A 147 -0.95 -14.88 -11.93
N SER A 148 -0.39 -13.93 -11.18
CA SER A 148 0.35 -12.80 -11.75
C SER A 148 1.52 -12.37 -10.87
N VAL A 149 2.48 -11.69 -11.49
CA VAL A 149 3.60 -11.03 -10.84
C VAL A 149 3.53 -9.54 -11.16
N TYR A 150 3.66 -8.71 -10.13
CA TYR A 150 3.70 -7.26 -10.26
C TYR A 150 4.90 -6.69 -9.51
N ASN A 151 5.41 -5.57 -10.00
CA ASN A 151 6.43 -4.81 -9.29
C ASN A 151 5.76 -3.64 -8.58
N PHE A 152 6.24 -3.31 -7.39
CA PHE A 152 5.77 -2.16 -6.63
C PHE A 152 6.92 -1.27 -6.18
N LYS A 153 6.65 0.03 -6.04
CA LYS A 153 7.63 1.07 -5.70
C LYS A 153 7.05 2.08 -4.72
N TRP A 154 7.87 2.61 -3.81
CA TRP A 154 7.50 3.58 -2.77
C TRP A 154 8.52 4.71 -2.70
#